data_AF-A0A962MNK6-F1
#
_entry.id   AF-A0A962MNK6-F1
#
_cell.length_a   1.000
_cell.length_b   1.000
_cell.length_c   1.000
_cell.angle_alpha   90.00
_cell.angle_beta   90.00
_cell.angle_gamma   90.00
#
_symmetry.space_group_name_H-M   'P 1'
#
loop_
_entity.id
_entity.type
_entity.pdbx_description
1 polymer ?
#
loop_
_entity_poly.entity_id
_entity_poly.type
_entity_poly.pdbx_seq_one_letter_code
_entity_poly.pdbx_strand_id
1 'polypeptide(L)'
;MMSEFNYEEAFSRNIGFVTEDEQQILRGKKIAIAGMGGVGGIHLLALTRLGVGSFAIADFDTYEVANFNRQFGANMKTVNASKVHTMADMARDINPELKIDVFEQGVTDDNMVEFLKDVDLFVDGFDFFVLGMRARLFKYCHENGIPAVTAAPLGMSTAYLVFQPDGMSFEQYFRLEKQNQFRQFVRFLIGLAPAKFQIPAIVVADTVDLVGKKGPSTPMGCLLCAGVVASEALKILLKRGPVYPAPYYHQFDAYQGKWRRGYCPGGNANPVRKIIERFVYNHFRNLSDQAALRALQAPVDHGSVLENILEDARWAPSGDNEQPWRFEILDDMCVHVHFRITLENVIEFNGGEPIYVSAGIFLETMALAAAQRGYRMEWHLEKEADEGFTVVVQLKADEFLDPDQDAHLYAHIRTRSVNRKL
;
A
#
# COMPACT_ATOMS: atom_id res chain seq x y z
N MET A 1 32.84 4.97 30.70
CA MET A 1 31.88 6.08 30.67
C MET A 1 31.51 6.29 29.21
N MET A 2 30.22 6.19 28.86
CA MET A 2 29.77 6.71 27.57
C MET A 2 30.06 8.21 27.57
N SER A 3 30.70 8.72 26.51
CA SER A 3 30.86 10.16 26.34
C SER A 3 29.47 10.80 26.37
N GLU A 4 29.32 11.89 27.13
CA GLU A 4 28.10 12.71 27.11
C GLU A 4 27.85 13.18 25.67
N PHE A 5 26.60 13.11 25.20
CA PHE A 5 26.27 13.51 23.84
C PHE A 5 26.57 15.00 23.64
N ASN A 6 27.27 15.34 22.56
CA ASN A 6 27.54 16.71 22.16
C ASN A 6 26.99 16.92 20.74
N TYR A 7 25.93 17.72 20.62
CA TYR A 7 25.28 18.01 19.35
C TYR A 7 26.27 18.61 18.33
N GLU A 8 27.09 19.57 18.75
CA GLU A 8 27.99 20.28 17.83
C GLU A 8 29.08 19.36 17.28
N GLU A 9 29.59 18.44 18.10
CA GLU A 9 30.53 17.41 17.65
C GLU A 9 29.85 16.42 16.69
N ALA A 10 28.65 15.94 17.04
CA ALA A 10 27.90 14.95 16.26
C ALA A 10 27.58 15.43 14.83
N PHE A 11 27.30 16.72 14.66
CA PHE A 11 26.94 17.33 13.37
C PHE A 11 28.05 18.18 12.76
N SER A 12 29.24 18.22 13.35
CA SER A 12 30.40 18.99 12.87
C SER A 12 30.77 18.71 11.40
N ARG A 13 30.49 17.51 10.88
CA ARG A 13 30.77 17.12 9.49
C ARG A 13 29.77 17.69 8.47
N ASN A 14 28.66 18.26 8.91
CA ASN A 14 27.77 19.04 8.05
C ASN A 14 28.38 20.43 7.77
N ILE A 15 29.21 20.94 8.69
CA ILE A 15 29.85 22.25 8.56
C ILE A 15 30.77 22.26 7.33
N GLY A 16 30.62 23.31 6.53
CA GLY A 16 31.24 23.45 5.19
C GLY A 16 30.23 23.27 4.06
N PHE A 17 29.18 22.47 4.26
CA PHE A 17 27.98 22.46 3.41
C PHE A 17 26.85 23.32 4.00
N VAL A 18 26.81 23.45 5.33
CA VAL A 18 26.05 24.46 6.07
C VAL A 18 27.01 25.28 6.96
N THR A 19 26.60 26.49 7.34
CA THR A 19 27.28 27.26 8.40
C THR A 19 26.87 26.79 9.79
N GLU A 20 27.59 27.22 10.83
CA GLU A 20 27.21 26.95 12.22
C GLU A 20 25.83 27.55 12.55
N ASP A 21 25.56 28.79 12.11
CA ASP A 21 24.26 29.44 12.26
C ASP A 21 23.14 28.67 11.54
N GLU A 22 23.39 28.23 10.30
CA GLU A 22 22.43 27.40 9.55
C GLU A 22 22.17 26.06 10.25
N GLN A 23 23.19 25.45 10.86
CA GLN A 23 23.04 24.21 11.62
C GLN A 23 22.16 24.42 12.86
N GLN A 24 22.29 25.56 13.56
CA GLN A 24 21.39 25.92 14.67
C GLN A 24 19.98 26.26 14.19
N ILE A 25 19.82 26.89 13.01
CA ILE A 25 18.51 27.08 12.39
C ILE A 25 17.85 25.71 12.17
N LEU A 26 18.54 24.75 11.55
CA LEU A 26 18.03 23.38 11.32
C LEU A 26 17.66 22.68 12.63
N ARG A 27 18.48 22.82 13.67
CA ARG A 27 18.19 22.28 15.01
C ARG A 27 16.87 22.79 15.56
N GLY A 28 16.52 24.05 15.27
CA GLY A 28 15.26 24.67 15.68
C GLY A 28 14.04 24.30 14.82
N LYS A 29 14.19 23.49 13.76
CA LYS A 29 13.08 23.14 12.86
C LYS A 29 12.30 21.91 13.29
N LYS A 30 11.00 21.92 12.96
CA LYS A 30 10.08 20.79 13.10
C LYS A 30 9.61 20.28 11.74
N ILE A 31 9.78 18.98 11.49
CA ILE A 31 9.31 18.32 10.26
C ILE A 31 8.26 17.27 10.58
N ALA A 32 7.13 17.30 9.88
CA ALA A 32 6.13 16.23 9.94
C ALA A 32 6.37 15.19 8.84
N ILE A 33 6.37 13.90 9.20
CA ILE A 33 6.53 12.79 8.26
C ILE A 33 5.39 11.78 8.45
N ALA A 34 4.52 11.66 7.45
CA ALA A 34 3.39 10.72 7.52
C ALA A 34 3.77 9.41 6.79
N GLY A 35 3.81 8.30 7.52
CA GLY A 35 4.25 6.98 7.08
C GLY A 35 5.72 6.71 7.43
N MET A 36 6.00 5.60 8.13
CA MET A 36 7.33 5.10 8.54
C MET A 36 7.72 3.81 7.80
N GLY A 37 7.20 3.64 6.58
CA GLY A 37 7.50 2.52 5.70
C GLY A 37 8.83 2.67 4.93
N GLY A 38 8.82 2.30 3.65
CA GLY A 38 10.02 2.25 2.80
C GLY A 38 10.81 3.56 2.71
N VAL A 39 10.13 4.70 2.58
CA VAL A 39 10.78 6.00 2.42
C VAL A 39 10.74 6.86 3.68
N GLY A 40 9.62 6.92 4.38
CA GLY A 40 9.49 7.81 5.53
C GLY A 40 10.43 7.50 6.69
N GLY A 41 10.68 6.21 6.98
CA GLY A 41 11.67 5.83 7.99
C GLY A 41 13.09 6.31 7.65
N ILE A 42 13.51 6.18 6.39
CA ILE A 42 14.83 6.65 5.97
C ILE A 42 14.87 8.19 5.79
N HIS A 43 13.74 8.85 5.52
CA HIS A 43 13.63 10.31 5.59
C HIS A 43 13.91 10.80 7.00
N LEU A 44 13.28 10.19 8.02
CA LEU A 44 13.49 10.53 9.42
C LEU A 44 14.98 10.45 9.80
N LEU A 45 15.64 9.33 9.47
CA LEU A 45 17.06 9.16 9.80
C LEU A 45 17.97 10.13 9.03
N ALA A 46 17.69 10.38 7.75
CA ALA A 46 18.48 11.32 6.96
C ALA A 46 18.35 12.76 7.48
N LEU A 47 17.13 13.19 7.83
CA LEU A 47 16.86 14.52 8.37
C LEU A 47 17.37 14.67 9.82
N THR A 48 17.32 13.60 10.60
CA THR A 48 17.96 13.54 11.92
C THR A 48 19.47 13.76 11.79
N ARG A 49 20.12 13.09 10.82
CA ARG A 49 21.55 13.23 10.54
C ARG A 49 21.93 14.58 9.93
N LEU A 50 20.98 15.27 9.32
CA LEU A 50 21.14 16.66 8.89
C LEU A 50 21.10 17.65 10.09
N GLY A 51 20.71 17.18 11.28
CA GLY A 51 20.62 18.00 12.49
C GLY A 51 19.30 18.76 12.59
N VAL A 52 18.19 18.17 12.12
CA VAL A 52 16.85 18.66 12.48
C VAL A 52 16.54 18.23 13.91
N GLY A 53 16.02 19.13 14.75
CA GLY A 53 15.83 18.87 16.18
C GLY A 53 14.43 18.39 16.59
N SER A 54 13.42 18.54 15.73
CA SER A 54 12.06 18.14 16.06
C SER A 54 11.32 17.45 14.91
N PHE A 55 10.52 16.45 15.26
CA PHE A 55 9.67 15.72 14.32
C PHE A 55 8.27 15.47 14.87
N ALA A 56 7.29 15.41 13.97
CA ALA A 56 6.04 14.70 14.18
C ALA A 56 6.02 13.50 13.22
N ILE A 57 5.84 12.29 13.72
CA ILE A 57 5.85 11.07 12.90
C ILE A 57 4.59 10.25 13.12
N ALA A 58 4.08 9.65 12.05
CA ALA A 58 2.84 8.88 12.10
C ALA A 58 2.97 7.58 11.31
N ASP A 59 2.64 6.45 11.92
CA ASP A 59 2.48 5.15 11.26
C ASP A 59 1.74 4.21 12.22
N PHE A 60 0.82 3.39 11.71
CA PHE A 60 0.01 2.46 12.50
C PHE A 60 0.41 1.00 12.32
N ASP A 61 1.32 0.71 11.39
CA ASP A 61 1.73 -0.66 11.09
C ASP A 61 2.83 -1.15 12.04
N THR A 62 3.01 -2.47 12.03
CA THR A 62 4.16 -3.17 12.59
C THR A 62 5.07 -3.72 11.49
N TYR A 63 6.31 -4.07 11.81
CA TYR A 63 7.21 -4.68 10.84
C TYR A 63 6.88 -6.14 10.55
N GLU A 64 6.93 -6.49 9.27
CA GLU A 64 6.82 -7.86 8.77
C GLU A 64 8.06 -8.24 7.94
N VAL A 65 8.28 -9.54 7.72
CA VAL A 65 9.39 -10.03 6.88
C VAL A 65 9.37 -9.44 5.47
N ALA A 66 8.17 -9.20 4.91
CA ALA A 66 7.99 -8.55 3.61
C ALA A 66 8.52 -7.11 3.54
N ASN A 67 8.92 -6.52 4.67
CA ASN A 67 9.49 -5.17 4.73
C ASN A 67 11.03 -5.15 4.63
N PHE A 68 11.70 -6.29 4.79
CA PHE A 68 13.16 -6.39 4.93
C PHE A 68 13.93 -5.89 3.70
N ASN A 69 13.34 -5.95 2.51
CA ASN A 69 14.01 -5.55 1.29
C ASN A 69 14.29 -4.03 1.20
N ARG A 70 13.64 -3.20 2.04
CA ARG A 70 13.69 -1.73 1.89
C ARG A 70 13.47 -0.89 3.14
N GLN A 71 12.81 -1.40 4.19
CA GLN A 71 12.45 -0.59 5.37
C GLN A 71 13.55 -0.70 6.43
N PHE A 72 14.14 0.43 6.82
CA PHE A 72 15.34 0.47 7.66
C PHE A 72 15.16 -0.17 9.05
N GLY A 73 14.01 0.02 9.68
CA GLY A 73 13.73 -0.60 10.98
C GLY A 73 13.35 -2.08 10.90
N ALA A 74 13.18 -2.67 9.71
CA ALA A 74 12.75 -4.06 9.56
C ALA A 74 13.94 -5.03 9.64
N ASN A 75 13.97 -5.85 10.68
CA ASN A 75 14.94 -6.93 10.86
C ASN A 75 14.34 -8.01 11.79
N MET A 76 15.03 -9.14 11.98
CA MET A 76 14.50 -10.24 12.79
C MET A 76 14.19 -9.87 14.24
N LYS A 77 14.82 -8.84 14.81
CA LYS A 77 14.55 -8.38 16.18
C LYS A 77 13.31 -7.49 16.29
N THR A 78 12.89 -6.89 15.17
CA THR A 78 11.81 -5.89 15.14
C THR A 78 10.55 -6.40 14.46
N VAL A 79 10.51 -7.67 14.01
CA VAL A 79 9.27 -8.29 13.52
C VAL A 79 8.18 -8.17 14.59
N ASN A 80 6.98 -7.76 14.18
CA ASN A 80 5.83 -7.41 15.03
C ASN A 80 6.01 -6.18 15.93
N ALA A 81 7.16 -5.51 15.92
CA ALA A 81 7.33 -4.24 16.61
C ALA A 81 6.69 -3.10 15.80
N SER A 82 6.19 -2.08 16.51
CA SER A 82 5.62 -0.87 15.91
C SER A 82 6.67 -0.16 15.06
N LYS A 83 6.30 0.18 13.80
CA LYS A 83 7.21 0.91 12.90
C LYS A 83 7.57 2.28 13.46
N VAL A 84 6.56 3.02 13.93
CA VAL A 84 6.75 4.40 14.39
C VAL A 84 7.66 4.49 15.61
N HIS A 85 7.49 3.59 16.60
CA HIS A 85 8.35 3.55 17.79
C HIS A 85 9.76 3.09 17.48
N THR A 86 9.90 2.01 16.70
CA THR A 86 11.23 1.52 16.28
C THR A 86 12.02 2.65 15.59
N MET A 87 11.37 3.40 14.70
CA MET A 87 12.02 4.50 13.99
C MET A 87 12.30 5.71 14.91
N ALA A 88 11.43 6.00 15.87
CA ALA A 88 11.66 7.04 16.88
C ALA A 88 12.89 6.72 17.73
N ASP A 89 13.01 5.48 18.19
CA ASP A 89 14.14 5.01 18.99
C ASP A 89 15.44 5.07 18.20
N MET A 90 15.44 4.59 16.95
CA MET A 90 16.60 4.70 16.07
C MET A 90 17.02 6.16 15.80
N ALA A 91 16.07 7.09 15.73
CA ALA A 91 16.39 8.51 15.58
C ALA A 91 17.01 9.09 16.87
N ARG A 92 16.45 8.74 18.04
CA ARG A 92 16.99 9.17 19.36
C ARG A 92 18.36 8.56 19.65
N ASP A 93 18.65 7.36 19.16
CA ASP A 93 19.99 6.76 19.22
C ASP A 93 21.04 7.57 18.42
N ILE A 94 20.61 8.34 17.41
CA ILE A 94 21.48 9.25 16.66
C ILE A 94 21.60 10.60 17.37
N ASN A 95 20.49 11.14 17.85
CA ASN A 95 20.43 12.41 18.55
C ASN A 95 19.48 12.31 19.77
N PRO A 96 20.03 12.06 20.97
CA PRO A 96 19.25 11.91 22.20
C PRO A 96 18.46 13.17 22.61
N GLU A 97 18.80 14.34 22.07
CA GLU A 97 18.09 15.59 22.33
C GLU A 97 16.84 15.80 21.44
N LEU A 98 16.56 14.87 20.51
CA LEU A 98 15.42 14.98 19.61
C LEU A 98 14.07 15.03 20.32
N LYS A 99 13.23 15.98 19.87
CA LYS A 99 11.82 16.03 20.24
C LYS A 99 10.98 15.35 19.15
N ILE A 100 10.35 14.24 19.46
CA ILE A 100 9.54 13.47 18.50
C ILE A 100 8.14 13.27 19.07
N ASP A 101 7.16 13.87 18.41
CA ASP A 101 5.74 13.61 18.63
C ASP A 101 5.33 12.38 17.81
N VAL A 102 4.81 11.35 18.48
CA VAL A 102 4.48 10.05 17.87
C VAL A 102 2.97 9.88 17.75
N PHE A 103 2.50 9.68 16.53
CA PHE A 103 1.09 9.44 16.18
C PHE A 103 0.91 7.98 15.76
N GLU A 104 0.76 7.10 16.75
CA GLU A 104 0.70 5.64 16.59
C GLU A 104 -0.53 5.15 15.81
N GLN A 105 -1.58 5.95 15.73
CA GLN A 105 -2.80 5.62 14.98
C GLN A 105 -2.70 6.07 13.51
N GLY A 106 -1.52 6.49 13.07
CA GLY A 106 -1.34 7.19 11.81
C GLY A 106 -1.99 8.59 11.84
N VAL A 107 -2.12 9.20 10.67
CA VAL A 107 -2.84 10.46 10.51
C VAL A 107 -4.30 10.20 10.19
N THR A 108 -5.18 10.80 10.97
CA THR A 108 -6.63 10.77 10.82
C THR A 108 -7.16 12.20 10.66
N ASP A 109 -8.43 12.33 10.24
CA ASP A 109 -9.05 13.65 10.12
C ASP A 109 -9.13 14.38 11.49
N ASP A 110 -9.20 13.63 12.59
CA ASP A 110 -9.30 14.18 13.96
C ASP A 110 -7.95 14.68 14.50
N ASN A 111 -6.83 14.06 14.10
CA ASN A 111 -5.51 14.40 14.61
C ASN A 111 -4.64 15.22 13.65
N MET A 112 -5.07 15.41 12.40
CA MET A 112 -4.29 16.08 11.35
C MET A 112 -3.83 17.49 11.74
N VAL A 113 -4.69 18.26 12.43
CA VAL A 113 -4.36 19.62 12.90
C VAL A 113 -3.22 19.59 13.90
N GLU A 114 -3.27 18.69 14.88
CA GLU A 114 -2.20 18.56 15.88
C GLU A 114 -0.92 17.97 15.25
N PHE A 115 -1.05 17.03 14.31
CA PHE A 115 0.09 16.46 13.58
C PHE A 115 0.88 17.52 12.80
N LEU A 116 0.19 18.52 12.24
CA LEU A 116 0.80 19.61 11.47
C LEU A 116 1.06 20.89 12.28
N LYS A 117 0.86 20.85 13.60
CA LYS A 117 1.06 22.01 14.46
C LYS A 117 2.53 22.38 14.60
N ASP A 118 2.80 23.67 14.36
CA ASP A 118 4.14 24.29 14.42
C ASP A 118 5.17 23.59 13.50
N VAL A 119 4.70 23.00 12.40
CA VAL A 119 5.54 22.29 11.42
C VAL A 119 6.08 23.25 10.37
N ASP A 120 7.39 23.24 10.17
CA ASP A 120 8.07 24.06 9.15
C ASP A 120 8.06 23.41 7.76
N LEU A 121 7.92 22.08 7.69
CA LEU A 121 7.93 21.30 6.45
C LEU A 121 7.18 19.98 6.64
N PHE A 122 6.30 19.66 5.69
CA PHE A 122 5.71 18.33 5.58
C PHE A 122 6.47 17.46 4.57
N VAL A 123 6.73 16.22 4.94
CA VAL A 123 7.36 15.20 4.08
C VAL A 123 6.42 14.01 3.98
N ASP A 124 6.04 13.68 2.74
CA ASP A 124 5.19 12.56 2.43
C ASP A 124 5.97 11.24 2.45
N GLY A 125 5.64 10.38 3.42
CA GLY A 125 6.16 9.03 3.57
C GLY A 125 5.11 7.93 3.34
N PHE A 126 3.92 8.29 2.84
CA PHE A 126 2.81 7.34 2.71
C PHE A 126 3.13 6.26 1.68
N ASP A 127 2.52 5.10 1.87
CA ASP A 127 2.43 4.11 0.81
C ASP A 127 1.81 4.73 -0.46
N PHE A 128 2.27 4.29 -1.63
CA PHE A 128 1.82 4.77 -2.93
C PHE A 128 0.28 4.77 -3.06
N PHE A 129 -0.39 3.77 -2.48
CA PHE A 129 -1.83 3.56 -2.63
C PHE A 129 -2.70 4.37 -1.65
N VAL A 130 -2.10 5.09 -0.69
CA VAL A 130 -2.82 5.89 0.32
C VAL A 130 -3.04 7.33 -0.19
N LEU A 131 -3.85 7.46 -1.25
CA LEU A 131 -4.07 8.77 -1.91
C LEU A 131 -5.06 9.69 -1.19
N GLY A 132 -6.03 9.13 -0.48
CA GLY A 132 -7.09 9.91 0.18
C GLY A 132 -6.55 10.81 1.29
N MET A 133 -5.86 10.23 2.27
CA MET A 133 -5.25 10.98 3.38
C MET A 133 -4.11 11.87 2.90
N ARG A 134 -3.28 11.39 1.95
CA ARG A 134 -2.25 12.18 1.29
C ARG A 134 -2.83 13.48 0.73
N ALA A 135 -3.88 13.41 -0.09
CA ALA A 135 -4.50 14.61 -0.65
C ALA A 135 -4.99 15.59 0.43
N ARG A 136 -5.60 15.11 1.52
CA ARG A 136 -6.07 15.98 2.61
C ARG A 136 -4.93 16.68 3.35
N LEU A 137 -3.84 15.98 3.64
CA LEU A 137 -2.66 16.57 4.26
C LEU A 137 -2.00 17.63 3.37
N PHE A 138 -1.83 17.33 2.07
CA PHE A 138 -1.29 18.32 1.13
C PHE A 138 -2.20 19.56 1.00
N LYS A 139 -3.53 19.35 0.99
CA LYS A 139 -4.50 20.44 1.02
C LYS A 139 -4.31 21.34 2.24
N TYR A 140 -4.29 20.72 3.43
CA TYR A 140 -4.12 21.45 4.68
C TYR A 140 -2.78 22.22 4.69
N CYS A 141 -1.70 21.59 4.23
CA CYS A 141 -0.39 22.23 4.13
C CYS A 141 -0.45 23.49 3.24
N HIS A 142 -1.09 23.38 2.07
CA HIS A 142 -1.26 24.50 1.15
C HIS A 142 -2.09 25.63 1.77
N GLU A 143 -3.21 25.31 2.42
CA GLU A 143 -4.11 26.28 3.07
C GLU A 143 -3.47 26.98 4.28
N ASN A 144 -2.49 26.34 4.94
CA ASN A 144 -1.86 26.85 6.16
C ASN A 144 -0.40 27.32 5.96
N GLY A 145 0.07 27.44 4.72
CA GLY A 145 1.40 27.99 4.47
C GLY A 145 2.56 27.02 4.75
N ILE A 146 2.29 25.71 4.84
CA ILE A 146 3.31 24.69 5.10
C ILE A 146 3.83 24.14 3.76
N PRO A 147 5.13 24.28 3.44
CA PRO A 147 5.71 23.64 2.27
C PRO A 147 5.68 22.12 2.42
N ALA A 148 5.56 21.40 1.31
CA ALA A 148 5.47 19.95 1.31
C ALA A 148 6.35 19.31 0.22
N VAL A 149 6.97 18.18 0.53
CA VAL A 149 7.79 17.40 -0.41
C VAL A 149 7.28 15.98 -0.46
N THR A 150 7.15 15.43 -1.67
CA THR A 150 6.90 14.00 -1.90
C THR A 150 7.98 13.43 -2.79
N ALA A 151 8.51 12.27 -2.41
CA ALA A 151 9.49 11.53 -3.18
C ALA A 151 9.10 10.05 -3.17
N ALA A 152 8.87 9.49 -4.36
CA ALA A 152 8.45 8.10 -4.51
C ALA A 152 9.56 7.24 -5.11
N PRO A 153 9.79 6.04 -4.55
CA PRO A 153 10.73 5.08 -5.10
C PRO A 153 10.05 4.33 -6.25
N LEU A 154 10.65 4.32 -7.43
CA LEU A 154 10.14 3.65 -8.62
C LEU A 154 11.23 2.78 -9.22
N GLY A 155 11.26 1.49 -8.86
CA GLY A 155 12.36 0.60 -9.24
C GLY A 155 13.69 1.09 -8.63
N MET A 156 14.67 1.39 -9.48
CA MET A 156 15.98 1.98 -9.10
C MET A 156 16.01 3.51 -9.32
N SER A 157 14.83 4.14 -9.37
CA SER A 157 14.62 5.56 -9.56
C SER A 157 13.94 6.21 -8.34
N THR A 158 14.16 7.52 -8.17
CA THR A 158 13.31 8.40 -7.35
C THR A 158 12.63 9.42 -8.25
N ALA A 159 11.35 9.65 -8.05
CA ALA A 159 10.62 10.76 -8.65
C ALA A 159 10.06 11.65 -7.54
N TYR A 160 10.27 12.96 -7.62
CA TYR A 160 9.91 13.86 -6.53
C TYR A 160 9.32 15.18 -7.03
N LEU A 161 8.44 15.73 -6.19
CA LEU A 161 7.72 16.98 -6.37
C LEU A 161 7.83 17.80 -5.09
N VAL A 162 7.92 19.12 -5.26
CA VAL A 162 7.88 20.09 -4.17
C VAL A 162 6.63 20.93 -4.34
N PHE A 163 5.89 21.15 -3.27
CA PHE A 163 4.69 21.98 -3.22
C PHE A 163 4.99 23.13 -2.27
N GLN A 164 5.04 24.34 -2.83
CA GLN A 164 5.17 25.57 -2.05
C GLN A 164 3.78 26.19 -1.84
N PRO A 165 3.55 26.92 -0.74
CA PRO A 165 2.24 27.51 -0.45
C PRO A 165 1.76 28.49 -1.53
N ASP A 166 2.67 29.21 -2.17
CA ASP A 166 2.41 30.19 -3.23
C ASP A 166 2.37 29.56 -4.64
N GLY A 167 2.56 28.24 -4.74
CA GLY A 167 2.61 27.49 -5.99
C GLY A 167 1.31 26.75 -6.34
N MET A 168 1.42 25.87 -7.33
CA MET A 168 0.33 24.96 -7.68
C MET A 168 0.08 23.96 -6.55
N SER A 169 -1.17 23.79 -6.14
CA SER A 169 -1.54 22.83 -5.10
C SER A 169 -1.46 21.38 -5.58
N PHE A 170 -1.43 20.43 -4.65
CA PHE A 170 -1.46 18.99 -4.96
C PHE A 170 -2.73 18.60 -5.72
N GLU A 171 -3.87 19.16 -5.34
CA GLU A 171 -5.19 18.92 -5.96
C GLU A 171 -5.20 19.44 -7.39
N GLN A 172 -4.67 20.65 -7.62
CA GLN A 172 -4.53 21.25 -8.95
C GLN A 172 -3.61 20.42 -9.84
N TYR A 173 -2.49 19.95 -9.30
CA TYR A 173 -1.49 19.18 -10.04
C TYR A 173 -1.99 17.79 -10.43
N PHE A 174 -2.43 16.98 -9.45
CA PHE A 174 -2.78 15.59 -9.68
C PHE A 174 -4.23 15.37 -10.11
N ARG A 175 -5.15 16.23 -9.67
CA ARG A 175 -6.60 16.14 -9.96
C ARG A 175 -7.21 14.78 -9.60
N LEU A 176 -6.98 14.31 -8.38
CA LEU A 176 -7.45 12.98 -7.94
C LEU A 176 -8.95 12.95 -7.59
N GLU A 177 -9.53 14.09 -7.23
CA GLU A 177 -10.93 14.19 -6.81
C GLU A 177 -11.91 13.72 -7.88
N LYS A 178 -13.04 13.17 -7.42
CA LYS A 178 -14.15 12.69 -8.27
C LYS A 178 -13.72 11.64 -9.31
N GLN A 179 -12.64 10.91 -9.05
CA GLN A 179 -12.19 9.78 -9.87
C GLN A 179 -12.35 8.47 -9.10
N ASN A 180 -12.52 7.36 -9.82
CA ASN A 180 -12.39 6.04 -9.22
C ASN A 180 -10.95 5.78 -8.76
N GLN A 181 -10.77 4.87 -7.80
CA GLN A 181 -9.48 4.61 -7.17
C GLN A 181 -8.38 4.22 -8.16
N PHE A 182 -8.68 3.35 -9.12
CA PHE A 182 -7.71 2.94 -10.15
C PHE A 182 -7.22 4.13 -11.00
N ARG A 183 -8.14 5.02 -11.42
CA ARG A 183 -7.79 6.25 -12.13
C ARG A 183 -6.97 7.21 -11.25
N GLN A 184 -7.22 7.26 -9.95
CA GLN A 184 -6.40 8.04 -9.03
C GLN A 184 -4.96 7.53 -9.02
N PHE A 185 -4.74 6.20 -8.95
CA PHE A 185 -3.40 5.61 -9.03
C PHE A 185 -2.71 5.94 -10.34
N VAL A 186 -3.42 5.84 -11.47
CA VAL A 186 -2.88 6.22 -12.79
C VAL A 186 -2.50 7.70 -12.83
N ARG A 187 -3.38 8.61 -12.37
CA ARG A 187 -3.10 10.05 -12.33
C ARG A 187 -1.91 10.40 -11.44
N PHE A 188 -1.80 9.73 -10.29
CA PHE A 188 -0.69 9.90 -9.39
C PHE A 188 0.62 9.43 -10.05
N LEU A 189 0.64 8.23 -10.64
CA LEU A 189 1.83 7.70 -11.33
C LEU A 189 2.32 8.61 -12.47
N ILE A 190 1.43 9.02 -13.38
CA ILE A 190 1.82 9.81 -14.55
C ILE A 190 2.22 11.25 -14.21
N GLY A 191 1.67 11.78 -13.11
CA GLY A 191 2.03 13.10 -12.58
C GLY A 191 3.37 13.06 -11.86
N LEU A 192 3.63 12.00 -11.10
CA LEU A 192 4.82 11.84 -10.29
C LEU A 192 6.06 11.51 -11.12
N ALA A 193 5.96 10.56 -12.06
CA ALA A 193 7.07 10.15 -12.93
C ALA A 193 6.78 10.29 -14.43
N PRO A 194 6.61 11.53 -14.94
CA PRO A 194 6.32 11.74 -16.35
C PRO A 194 7.42 11.31 -17.32
N ALA A 195 8.67 11.17 -16.86
CA ALA A 195 9.80 10.74 -17.69
C ALA A 195 9.81 9.22 -17.92
N LYS A 196 9.11 8.45 -17.07
CA LYS A 196 8.92 7.00 -17.21
C LYS A 196 10.22 6.19 -17.18
N PHE A 197 11.27 6.69 -16.54
CA PHE A 197 12.57 6.00 -16.51
C PHE A 197 12.49 4.61 -15.88
N GLN A 198 11.57 4.39 -14.95
CA GLN A 198 11.36 3.10 -14.30
C GLN A 198 10.82 1.99 -15.22
N ILE A 199 10.12 2.33 -16.31
CA ILE A 199 9.36 1.35 -17.10
C ILE A 199 10.27 0.28 -17.75
N PRO A 200 11.40 0.63 -18.41
CA PRO A 200 12.30 -0.36 -19.00
C PRO A 200 13.02 -1.26 -17.98
N ALA A 201 13.02 -0.88 -16.68
CA ALA A 201 13.68 -1.65 -15.63
C ALA A 201 12.78 -2.76 -15.04
N ILE A 202 11.50 -2.82 -15.43
CA ILE A 202 10.59 -3.88 -14.97
C ILE A 202 10.88 -5.16 -15.74
N VAL A 203 11.50 -6.14 -15.08
CA VAL A 203 11.82 -7.45 -15.66
C VAL A 203 10.64 -8.42 -15.54
N VAL A 204 9.87 -8.34 -14.46
CA VAL A 204 8.75 -9.25 -14.15
C VAL A 204 7.45 -8.43 -14.11
N ALA A 205 6.83 -8.22 -15.28
CA ALA A 205 5.78 -7.22 -15.49
C ALA A 205 4.49 -7.45 -14.70
N ASP A 206 4.15 -8.71 -14.44
CA ASP A 206 2.99 -9.15 -13.66
C ASP A 206 3.11 -8.89 -12.15
N THR A 207 4.27 -8.46 -11.65
CA THR A 207 4.42 -8.00 -10.26
C THR A 207 3.87 -6.59 -10.02
N VAL A 208 3.53 -5.85 -11.08
CA VAL A 208 2.89 -4.53 -10.96
C VAL A 208 1.38 -4.70 -10.99
N ASP A 209 0.78 -4.68 -9.80
CA ASP A 209 -0.66 -4.85 -9.63
C ASP A 209 -1.27 -3.66 -8.91
N LEU A 210 -1.80 -2.72 -9.69
CA LEU A 210 -2.48 -1.53 -9.15
C LEU A 210 -3.84 -1.85 -8.51
N VAL A 211 -4.46 -2.99 -8.85
CA VAL A 211 -5.76 -3.41 -8.29
C VAL A 211 -5.53 -4.04 -6.92
N GLY A 212 -4.63 -5.02 -6.83
CA GLY A 212 -4.20 -5.64 -5.58
C GLY A 212 -3.27 -4.76 -4.72
N LYS A 213 -2.98 -3.53 -5.15
CA LYS A 213 -2.14 -2.55 -4.45
C LYS A 213 -0.75 -3.10 -4.11
N LYS A 214 -0.13 -3.76 -5.08
CA LYS A 214 1.22 -4.32 -4.98
C LYS A 214 2.10 -3.78 -6.09
N GLY A 215 3.33 -3.44 -5.73
CA GLY A 215 4.34 -3.03 -6.70
C GLY A 215 5.73 -3.47 -6.25
N PRO A 216 6.62 -3.80 -7.19
CA PRO A 216 8.00 -4.14 -6.87
C PRO A 216 8.70 -2.91 -6.30
N SER A 217 9.62 -3.15 -5.36
CA SER A 217 10.38 -2.11 -4.69
C SER A 217 11.82 -2.54 -4.51
N THR A 218 12.73 -1.56 -4.51
CA THR A 218 14.16 -1.79 -4.27
C THR A 218 14.67 -0.87 -3.16
N PRO A 219 15.72 -1.27 -2.44
CA PRO A 219 16.31 -0.41 -1.40
C PRO A 219 16.94 0.85 -2.00
N MET A 220 17.53 0.75 -3.20
CA MET A 220 18.16 1.88 -3.89
C MET A 220 17.17 3.02 -4.17
N GLY A 221 15.96 2.70 -4.63
CA GLY A 221 14.91 3.71 -4.83
C GLY A 221 14.59 4.48 -3.55
N CYS A 222 14.46 3.77 -2.43
CA CYS A 222 14.14 4.39 -1.14
C CYS A 222 15.28 5.29 -0.61
N LEU A 223 16.53 4.85 -0.77
CA LEU A 223 17.71 5.64 -0.41
C LEU A 223 17.84 6.92 -1.24
N LEU A 224 17.58 6.83 -2.55
CA LEU A 224 17.54 8.00 -3.42
C LEU A 224 16.45 8.99 -2.99
N CYS A 225 15.27 8.52 -2.59
CA CYS A 225 14.21 9.36 -2.04
C CYS A 225 14.71 10.14 -0.81
N ALA A 226 15.41 9.49 0.12
CA ALA A 226 15.93 10.16 1.31
C ALA A 226 16.94 11.27 0.98
N GLY A 227 17.86 10.99 0.04
CA GLY A 227 18.85 11.98 -0.40
C GLY A 227 18.22 13.23 -1.02
N VAL A 228 17.21 13.05 -1.90
CA VAL A 228 16.52 14.19 -2.51
C VAL A 228 15.64 14.94 -1.52
N VAL A 229 14.94 14.25 -0.61
CA VAL A 229 14.12 14.88 0.43
C VAL A 229 14.98 15.70 1.38
N ALA A 230 16.10 15.17 1.87
CA ALA A 230 17.00 15.92 2.75
C ALA A 230 17.57 17.16 2.04
N SER A 231 17.88 17.04 0.74
CA SER A 231 18.36 18.17 -0.08
C SER A 231 17.29 19.25 -0.28
N GLU A 232 16.05 18.87 -0.59
CA GLU A 232 14.94 19.83 -0.72
C GLU A 232 14.58 20.46 0.64
N ALA A 233 14.56 19.67 1.71
CA ALA A 233 14.32 20.17 3.07
C ALA A 233 15.34 21.22 3.47
N LEU A 234 16.64 20.97 3.23
CA LEU A 234 17.70 21.94 3.50
C LEU A 234 17.45 23.26 2.77
N LYS A 235 17.16 23.21 1.46
CA LYS A 235 16.91 24.41 0.65
C LYS A 235 15.70 25.20 1.15
N ILE A 236 14.61 24.50 1.49
CA ILE A 236 13.36 25.11 1.95
C ILE A 236 13.55 25.74 3.34
N LEU A 237 14.09 24.99 4.30
CA LEU A 237 14.21 25.42 5.70
C LEU A 237 15.23 26.54 5.89
N LEU A 238 16.33 26.52 5.13
CA LEU A 238 17.34 27.58 5.14
C LEU A 238 17.04 28.71 4.13
N LYS A 239 15.99 28.58 3.33
CA LYS A 239 15.65 29.51 2.23
C LYS A 239 16.85 29.76 1.29
N ARG A 240 17.59 28.68 0.98
CA ARG A 240 18.86 28.75 0.24
C ARG A 240 18.80 27.94 -1.06
N GLY A 241 19.16 28.59 -2.16
CA GLY A 241 19.19 27.97 -3.49
C GLY A 241 17.80 27.83 -4.13
N PRO A 242 17.76 27.46 -5.41
CA PRO A 242 16.49 27.39 -6.14
C PRO A 242 15.67 26.17 -5.72
N VAL A 243 14.40 26.43 -5.40
CA VAL A 243 13.34 25.42 -5.28
C VAL A 243 12.47 25.49 -6.53
N TYR A 244 12.18 24.33 -7.12
CA TYR A 244 11.34 24.23 -8.32
C TYR A 244 10.03 23.56 -7.93
N PRO A 245 9.03 24.33 -7.46
CA PRO A 245 7.75 23.75 -7.03
C PRO A 245 6.94 23.26 -8.22
N ALA A 246 5.90 22.48 -7.94
CA ALA A 246 4.89 22.10 -8.92
C ALA A 246 4.44 23.33 -9.72
N PRO A 247 4.41 23.26 -11.06
CA PRO A 247 4.34 22.03 -11.83
C PRO A 247 5.68 21.51 -12.39
N TYR A 248 6.82 21.95 -11.87
CA TYR A 248 8.07 21.24 -12.12
C TYR A 248 8.03 19.84 -11.50
N TYR A 249 8.63 18.87 -12.19
CA TYR A 249 8.81 17.51 -11.68
C TYR A 249 10.25 17.07 -11.88
N HIS A 250 10.70 16.15 -11.03
CA HIS A 250 12.05 15.63 -11.06
C HIS A 250 12.02 14.12 -11.05
N GLN A 251 12.89 13.50 -11.86
CA GLN A 251 13.11 12.06 -11.79
C GLN A 251 14.59 11.78 -12.02
N PHE A 252 15.17 11.00 -11.10
CA PHE A 252 16.50 10.45 -11.23
C PHE A 252 16.41 8.92 -11.23
N ASP A 253 17.09 8.29 -12.18
CA ASP A 253 17.23 6.84 -12.29
C ASP A 253 18.71 6.50 -12.22
N ALA A 254 19.12 5.86 -11.11
CA ALA A 254 20.52 5.56 -10.87
C ALA A 254 21.01 4.39 -11.73
N TYR A 255 20.12 3.46 -12.09
CA TYR A 255 20.49 2.30 -12.90
C TYR A 255 20.83 2.68 -14.35
N GLN A 256 20.08 3.62 -14.92
CA GLN A 256 20.32 4.15 -16.26
C GLN A 256 21.23 5.39 -16.26
N GLY A 257 21.54 5.97 -15.10
CA GLY A 257 22.29 7.21 -14.98
C GLY A 257 21.55 8.42 -15.59
N LYS A 258 20.21 8.43 -15.55
CA LYS A 258 19.39 9.46 -16.19
C LYS A 258 18.76 10.38 -15.17
N TRP A 259 18.85 11.69 -15.42
CA TRP A 259 18.16 12.71 -14.65
C TRP A 259 17.29 13.59 -15.55
N ARG A 260 16.10 13.95 -15.08
CA ARG A 260 15.23 14.92 -15.73
C ARG A 260 14.58 15.83 -14.71
N ARG A 261 14.75 17.14 -14.89
CA ARG A 261 13.82 18.17 -14.41
C ARG A 261 12.93 18.58 -15.58
N GLY A 262 11.64 18.30 -15.49
CA GLY A 262 10.68 18.70 -16.49
C GLY A 262 9.66 19.69 -15.94
N TYR A 263 8.87 20.28 -16.84
CA TYR A 263 7.80 21.21 -16.51
C TYR A 263 6.48 20.67 -17.09
N CYS A 264 5.43 20.62 -16.28
CA CYS A 264 4.13 20.06 -16.66
C CYS A 264 3.05 21.14 -16.61
N PRO A 265 2.94 22.03 -17.61
CA PRO A 265 2.05 23.19 -17.52
C PRO A 265 0.59 22.76 -17.27
N GLY A 266 0.00 23.25 -16.18
CA GLY A 266 -1.35 22.89 -15.73
C GLY A 266 -1.47 21.52 -15.05
N GLY A 267 -0.35 20.85 -14.73
CA GLY A 267 -0.35 19.50 -14.16
C GLY A 267 -1.11 18.50 -15.05
N ASN A 268 -1.92 17.66 -14.43
CA ASN A 268 -2.79 16.70 -15.12
C ASN A 268 -3.98 17.37 -15.86
N ALA A 269 -4.17 18.69 -15.74
CA ALA A 269 -5.15 19.40 -16.57
C ALA A 269 -4.73 19.52 -18.03
N ASN A 270 -3.43 19.38 -18.32
CA ASN A 270 -2.87 19.55 -19.65
C ASN A 270 -3.52 18.58 -20.67
N PRO A 271 -3.94 19.05 -21.87
CA PRO A 271 -4.57 18.20 -22.88
C PRO A 271 -3.73 16.98 -23.28
N VAL A 272 -2.40 17.15 -23.41
CA VAL A 272 -1.48 16.05 -23.71
C VAL A 272 -1.46 15.03 -22.57
N ARG A 273 -1.54 15.48 -21.32
CA ARG A 273 -1.60 14.60 -20.16
C ARG A 273 -2.89 13.80 -20.09
N LYS A 274 -4.03 14.38 -20.44
CA LYS A 274 -5.30 13.65 -20.52
C LYS A 274 -5.27 12.53 -21.56
N ILE A 275 -4.60 12.77 -22.69
CA ILE A 275 -4.40 11.73 -23.73
C ILE A 275 -3.51 10.61 -23.15
N ILE A 276 -2.37 10.96 -22.54
CA ILE A 276 -1.47 9.99 -21.91
C ILE A 276 -2.19 9.19 -20.82
N GLU A 277 -2.98 9.85 -19.96
CA GLU A 277 -3.79 9.20 -18.92
C GLU A 277 -4.69 8.13 -19.52
N ARG A 278 -5.39 8.43 -20.62
CA ARG A 278 -6.28 7.48 -21.28
C ARG A 278 -5.55 6.24 -21.79
N PHE A 279 -4.37 6.42 -22.41
CA PHE A 279 -3.55 5.30 -22.88
C PHE A 279 -3.02 4.45 -21.71
N VAL A 280 -2.47 5.09 -20.67
CA VAL A 280 -1.90 4.41 -19.51
C VAL A 280 -2.99 3.68 -18.71
N TYR A 281 -4.17 4.30 -18.55
CA TYR A 281 -5.34 3.70 -17.90
C TYR A 281 -5.74 2.40 -18.60
N ASN A 282 -5.91 2.43 -19.93
CA ASN A 282 -6.30 1.26 -20.70
C ASN A 282 -5.22 0.16 -20.64
N HIS A 283 -3.94 0.55 -20.71
CA HIS A 283 -2.83 -0.40 -20.65
C HIS A 283 -2.76 -1.14 -19.31
N PHE A 284 -2.78 -0.42 -18.19
CA PHE A 284 -2.74 -1.06 -16.87
C PHE A 284 -4.01 -1.85 -16.58
N ARG A 285 -5.18 -1.41 -17.05
CA ARG A 285 -6.42 -2.18 -16.88
C ARG A 285 -6.30 -3.53 -17.58
N ASN A 286 -5.85 -3.53 -18.84
CA ASN A 286 -5.66 -4.78 -19.58
C ASN A 286 -4.62 -5.70 -18.92
N LEU A 287 -3.53 -5.14 -18.38
CA LEU A 287 -2.53 -5.92 -17.65
C LEU A 287 -3.10 -6.51 -16.36
N SER A 288 -3.89 -5.74 -15.60
CA SER A 288 -4.58 -6.22 -14.40
C SER A 288 -5.59 -7.31 -14.75
N ASP A 289 -6.37 -7.15 -15.83
CA ASP A 289 -7.30 -8.17 -16.30
C ASP A 289 -6.55 -9.47 -16.69
N GLN A 290 -5.39 -9.33 -17.37
CA GLN A 290 -4.52 -10.47 -17.70
C GLN A 290 -3.82 -11.09 -16.49
N ALA A 291 -3.47 -10.30 -15.47
CA ALA A 291 -2.89 -10.80 -14.24
C ALA A 291 -3.93 -11.54 -13.39
N ALA A 292 -5.17 -11.03 -13.36
CA ALA A 292 -6.31 -11.75 -12.78
C ALA A 292 -6.54 -13.07 -13.53
N LEU A 293 -6.64 -13.05 -14.86
CA LEU A 293 -6.73 -14.27 -15.69
C LEU A 293 -5.57 -15.25 -15.44
N ARG A 294 -4.33 -14.78 -15.32
CA ARG A 294 -3.17 -15.63 -15.02
C ARG A 294 -3.18 -16.17 -13.59
N ALA A 295 -3.61 -15.38 -12.60
CA ALA A 295 -3.80 -15.86 -11.24
C ALA A 295 -4.91 -16.92 -11.18
N LEU A 296 -5.91 -16.82 -12.06
CA LEU A 296 -6.98 -17.81 -12.23
C LEU A 296 -6.51 -19.08 -12.97
N GLN A 297 -5.52 -18.95 -13.86
CA GLN A 297 -4.90 -20.05 -14.61
C GLN A 297 -3.65 -20.62 -13.95
N ALA A 298 -3.16 -20.03 -12.86
CA ALA A 298 -1.99 -20.50 -12.15
C ALA A 298 -2.29 -21.88 -11.56
N PRO A 299 -1.49 -22.93 -11.85
CA PRO A 299 -1.73 -24.24 -11.29
C PRO A 299 -1.61 -24.15 -9.77
N VAL A 300 -2.73 -24.29 -9.09
CA VAL A 300 -2.78 -24.59 -7.66
C VAL A 300 -2.48 -26.08 -7.57
N ASP A 301 -1.20 -26.45 -7.59
CA ASP A 301 -0.80 -27.86 -7.61
C ASP A 301 -0.20 -28.25 -6.26
N HIS A 302 -1.07 -28.32 -5.26
CA HIS A 302 -0.77 -28.87 -3.94
C HIS A 302 -1.91 -29.80 -3.49
N GLY A 303 -2.35 -30.73 -4.35
CA GLY A 303 -3.36 -31.73 -3.98
C GLY A 303 -4.11 -32.33 -5.17
N SER A 304 -5.00 -33.28 -4.86
CA SER A 304 -5.99 -33.84 -5.79
C SER A 304 -6.92 -32.74 -6.36
N VAL A 305 -7.63 -33.05 -7.45
CA VAL A 305 -8.60 -32.14 -8.08
C VAL A 305 -9.63 -31.64 -7.07
N LEU A 306 -10.16 -32.54 -6.25
CA LEU A 306 -11.15 -32.24 -5.22
C LEU A 306 -10.57 -31.33 -4.12
N GLU A 307 -9.35 -31.58 -3.66
CA GLU A 307 -8.71 -30.71 -2.65
C GLU A 307 -8.56 -29.28 -3.15
N ASN A 308 -8.17 -29.09 -4.42
CA ASN A 308 -8.06 -27.76 -5.01
C ASN A 308 -9.41 -27.05 -5.16
N ILE A 309 -10.48 -27.81 -5.47
CA ILE A 309 -11.85 -27.29 -5.51
C ILE A 309 -12.32 -26.90 -4.10
N LEU A 310 -12.00 -27.72 -3.08
CA LEU A 310 -12.33 -27.42 -1.68
C LEU A 310 -11.59 -26.20 -1.17
N GLU A 311 -10.32 -25.99 -1.55
CA GLU A 311 -9.57 -24.79 -1.20
C GLU A 311 -10.21 -23.50 -1.75
N ASP A 312 -10.79 -23.55 -2.95
CA ASP A 312 -11.57 -22.43 -3.47
C ASP A 312 -12.91 -22.28 -2.74
N ALA A 313 -13.61 -23.38 -2.48
CA ALA A 313 -14.89 -23.37 -1.77
C ALA A 313 -14.79 -22.81 -0.34
N ARG A 314 -13.64 -22.98 0.35
CA ARG A 314 -13.36 -22.40 1.68
C ARG A 314 -13.43 -20.88 1.71
N TRP A 315 -13.37 -20.19 0.57
CA TRP A 315 -13.50 -18.73 0.51
C TRP A 315 -14.95 -18.24 0.59
N ALA A 316 -15.93 -19.15 0.59
CA ALA A 316 -17.32 -18.79 0.79
C ALA A 316 -17.53 -18.02 2.13
N PRO A 317 -18.40 -17.00 2.15
CA PRO A 317 -18.68 -16.23 3.35
C PRO A 317 -19.44 -17.04 4.40
N SER A 318 -19.01 -16.91 5.66
CA SER A 318 -19.68 -17.40 6.85
C SER A 318 -20.36 -16.25 7.60
N GLY A 319 -21.42 -16.56 8.36
CA GLY A 319 -22.09 -15.59 9.23
C GLY A 319 -21.19 -15.05 10.37
N ASP A 320 -20.29 -15.87 10.89
CA ASP A 320 -19.35 -15.53 11.97
C ASP A 320 -17.88 -15.74 11.54
N ASN A 321 -16.93 -15.42 12.43
CA ASN A 321 -15.49 -15.63 12.25
C ASN A 321 -15.08 -17.12 12.22
N GLU A 322 -16.00 -18.06 12.45
CA GLU A 322 -15.77 -19.49 12.29
C GLU A 322 -16.50 -20.05 11.05
N GLN A 323 -15.82 -20.95 10.34
CA GLN A 323 -16.38 -21.64 9.17
C GLN A 323 -17.29 -22.80 9.62
N PRO A 324 -18.57 -22.84 9.20
CA PRO A 324 -19.53 -23.81 9.72
C PRO A 324 -19.43 -25.21 9.08
N TRP A 325 -18.59 -25.38 8.06
CA TRP A 325 -18.40 -26.65 7.37
C TRP A 325 -17.14 -27.41 7.80
N ARG A 326 -17.21 -28.75 7.73
CA ARG A 326 -16.09 -29.69 7.83
C ARG A 326 -16.19 -30.71 6.71
N PHE A 327 -15.04 -31.22 6.25
CA PHE A 327 -14.97 -32.13 5.11
C PHE A 327 -14.54 -33.52 5.55
N GLU A 328 -15.23 -34.53 5.04
CA GLU A 328 -14.83 -35.94 5.04
C GLU A 328 -14.67 -36.36 3.57
N ILE A 329 -13.42 -36.43 3.11
CA ILE A 329 -13.11 -36.83 1.73
C ILE A 329 -13.27 -38.35 1.63
N LEU A 330 -14.15 -38.82 0.75
CA LEU A 330 -14.40 -40.24 0.53
C LEU A 330 -13.46 -40.81 -0.53
N ASP A 331 -13.25 -40.06 -1.61
CA ASP A 331 -12.32 -40.36 -2.69
C ASP A 331 -11.96 -39.08 -3.47
N ASP A 332 -11.19 -39.20 -4.56
CA ASP A 332 -10.69 -38.07 -5.36
C ASP A 332 -11.80 -37.21 -6.03
N MET A 333 -13.05 -37.67 -6.03
CA MET A 333 -14.19 -37.04 -6.69
C MET A 333 -15.42 -36.93 -5.79
N CYS A 334 -15.35 -37.41 -4.54
CA CYS A 334 -16.49 -37.48 -3.64
C CYS A 334 -16.13 -36.98 -2.23
N VAL A 335 -16.96 -36.07 -1.70
CA VAL A 335 -16.78 -35.49 -0.36
C VAL A 335 -18.11 -35.38 0.38
N HIS A 336 -18.08 -35.71 1.66
CA HIS A 336 -19.11 -35.35 2.63
C HIS A 336 -18.79 -33.98 3.23
N VAL A 337 -19.73 -33.05 3.11
CA VAL A 337 -19.64 -31.71 3.69
C VAL A 337 -20.63 -31.64 4.85
N HIS A 338 -20.08 -31.59 6.06
CA HIS A 338 -20.86 -31.48 7.29
C HIS A 338 -21.00 -30.01 7.69
N PHE A 339 -22.22 -29.49 7.68
CA PHE A 339 -22.55 -28.17 8.18
C PHE A 339 -23.08 -28.28 9.60
N ARG A 340 -22.47 -27.53 10.53
CA ARG A 340 -22.91 -27.46 11.92
C ARG A 340 -23.80 -26.24 12.15
N ILE A 341 -24.90 -26.44 12.86
CA ILE A 341 -25.79 -25.39 13.34
C ILE A 341 -25.64 -25.36 14.87
N THR A 342 -25.23 -24.22 15.42
CA THR A 342 -24.77 -24.13 16.80
C THR A 342 -25.65 -23.40 17.80
N LEU A 343 -26.69 -22.62 17.53
CA LEU A 343 -27.63 -21.95 18.49
C LEU A 343 -27.07 -21.14 19.71
N GLU A 344 -25.85 -21.37 20.19
CA GLU A 344 -25.15 -20.63 21.24
C GLU A 344 -24.59 -19.31 20.71
N ASN A 345 -24.52 -19.15 19.39
CA ASN A 345 -24.01 -17.97 18.72
C ASN A 345 -25.13 -16.97 18.42
N VAL A 346 -24.97 -15.73 18.88
CA VAL A 346 -25.93 -14.63 18.68
C VAL A 346 -26.19 -14.29 17.21
N ILE A 347 -25.29 -14.70 16.31
CA ILE A 347 -25.42 -14.49 14.86
C ILE A 347 -26.32 -15.56 14.21
N GLU A 348 -26.54 -16.69 14.87
CA GLU A 348 -27.37 -17.80 14.36
C GLU A 348 -28.85 -17.61 14.74
N PHE A 349 -29.43 -16.47 14.33
CA PHE A 349 -30.83 -16.17 14.55
C PHE A 349 -31.74 -16.96 13.59
N ASN A 350 -33.05 -17.00 13.89
CA ASN A 350 -34.08 -17.65 13.07
C ASN A 350 -33.82 -19.14 12.77
N GLY A 351 -33.33 -19.89 13.76
CA GLY A 351 -33.14 -21.35 13.64
C GLY A 351 -31.97 -21.76 12.75
N GLY A 352 -30.93 -20.92 12.63
CA GLY A 352 -29.73 -21.24 11.85
C GLY A 352 -29.81 -20.84 10.37
N GLU A 353 -30.81 -20.05 9.95
CA GLU A 353 -30.95 -19.55 8.57
C GLU A 353 -29.65 -18.98 7.95
N PRO A 354 -28.81 -18.21 8.68
CA PRO A 354 -27.52 -17.76 8.15
C PRO A 354 -26.58 -18.89 7.73
N ILE A 355 -26.63 -20.05 8.40
CA ILE A 355 -25.82 -21.22 8.07
C ILE A 355 -26.31 -21.87 6.78
N TYR A 356 -27.62 -21.94 6.56
CA TYR A 356 -28.19 -22.43 5.30
C TYR A 356 -27.82 -21.52 4.11
N VAL A 357 -27.82 -20.19 4.31
CA VAL A 357 -27.34 -19.23 3.30
C VAL A 357 -25.86 -19.44 3.02
N SER A 358 -25.03 -19.55 4.07
CA SER A 358 -23.60 -19.87 3.92
C SER A 358 -23.36 -21.20 3.22
N ALA A 359 -24.18 -22.22 3.50
CA ALA A 359 -24.10 -23.52 2.84
C ALA A 359 -24.47 -23.44 1.35
N GLY A 360 -25.51 -22.68 0.99
CA GLY A 360 -25.87 -22.43 -0.40
C GLY A 360 -24.76 -21.70 -1.16
N ILE A 361 -24.17 -20.67 -0.55
CA ILE A 361 -23.04 -19.94 -1.17
C ILE A 361 -21.81 -20.83 -1.27
N PHE A 362 -21.54 -21.67 -0.26
CA PHE A 362 -20.46 -22.65 -0.29
C PHE A 362 -20.62 -23.63 -1.47
N LEU A 363 -21.80 -24.23 -1.63
CA LEU A 363 -22.08 -25.16 -2.72
C LEU A 363 -21.96 -24.48 -4.09
N GLU A 364 -22.48 -23.26 -4.23
CA GLU A 364 -22.33 -22.49 -5.48
C GLU A 364 -20.85 -22.18 -5.78
N THR A 365 -20.09 -21.78 -4.77
CA THR A 365 -18.64 -21.51 -4.89
C THR A 365 -17.90 -22.78 -5.32
N MET A 366 -18.26 -23.93 -4.74
CA MET A 366 -17.69 -25.23 -5.07
C MET A 366 -18.06 -25.66 -6.50
N ALA A 367 -19.29 -25.42 -6.93
CA ALA A 367 -19.76 -25.71 -8.28
C ALA A 367 -19.01 -24.88 -9.34
N LEU A 368 -18.83 -23.58 -9.09
CA LEU A 368 -18.04 -22.68 -9.94
C LEU A 368 -16.58 -23.15 -10.03
N ALA A 369 -15.98 -23.51 -8.89
CA ALA A 369 -14.60 -24.00 -8.85
C ALA A 369 -14.42 -25.35 -9.58
N ALA A 370 -15.43 -26.23 -9.52
CA ALA A 370 -15.46 -27.49 -10.25
C ALA A 370 -15.62 -27.28 -11.76
N ALA A 371 -16.56 -26.40 -12.17
CA ALA A 371 -16.83 -26.11 -13.57
C ALA A 371 -15.60 -25.52 -14.29
N GLN A 372 -14.86 -24.62 -13.61
CA GLN A 372 -13.61 -24.05 -14.12
C GLN A 372 -12.53 -25.12 -14.42
N ARG A 373 -12.64 -26.29 -13.79
CA ARG A 373 -11.72 -27.41 -13.92
C ARG A 373 -12.27 -28.54 -14.80
N GLY A 374 -13.41 -28.33 -15.47
CA GLY A 374 -14.05 -29.31 -16.35
C GLY A 374 -14.87 -30.38 -15.63
N TYR A 375 -15.30 -30.10 -14.40
CA TYR A 375 -16.13 -31.02 -13.61
C TYR A 375 -17.50 -30.44 -13.35
N ARG A 376 -18.54 -31.23 -13.61
CA ARG A 376 -19.90 -30.98 -13.15
C ARG A 376 -20.02 -31.42 -11.70
N MET A 377 -20.52 -30.54 -10.85
CA MET A 377 -20.85 -30.85 -9.47
C MET A 377 -22.29 -31.34 -9.37
N GLU A 378 -22.49 -32.51 -8.78
CA GLU A 378 -23.79 -33.01 -8.33
C GLU A 378 -23.77 -33.13 -6.82
N TRP A 379 -24.90 -32.83 -6.17
CA TRP A 379 -24.99 -32.94 -4.72
C TRP A 379 -26.39 -33.36 -4.28
N HIS A 380 -26.46 -33.98 -3.10
CA HIS A 380 -27.72 -34.27 -2.42
C HIS A 380 -27.55 -34.19 -0.90
N LEU A 381 -28.66 -33.90 -0.23
CA LEU A 381 -28.73 -33.92 1.23
C LEU A 381 -28.84 -35.38 1.70
N GLU A 382 -27.88 -35.84 2.49
CA GLU A 382 -27.89 -37.22 3.02
C GLU A 382 -28.55 -37.30 4.40
N LYS A 383 -28.25 -36.33 5.26
CA LYS A 383 -28.76 -36.31 6.64
C LYS A 383 -29.03 -34.90 7.10
N GLU A 384 -30.17 -34.72 7.78
CA GLU A 384 -30.52 -33.50 8.50
C GLU A 384 -30.85 -33.88 9.96
N ALA A 385 -30.31 -33.11 10.89
CA ALA A 385 -30.53 -33.24 12.32
C ALA A 385 -30.58 -31.84 12.96
N ASP A 386 -31.07 -31.75 14.20
CA ASP A 386 -31.23 -30.46 14.89
C ASP A 386 -29.89 -29.71 15.07
N GLU A 387 -28.75 -30.43 15.07
CA GLU A 387 -27.39 -29.87 15.24
C GLU A 387 -26.66 -29.60 13.91
N GLY A 388 -27.30 -29.85 12.77
CA GLY A 388 -26.71 -29.63 11.44
C GLY A 388 -27.09 -30.66 10.38
N PHE A 389 -26.44 -30.57 9.22
CA PHE A 389 -26.75 -31.40 8.07
C PHE A 389 -25.51 -31.80 7.25
N THR A 390 -25.61 -32.93 6.56
CA THR A 390 -24.55 -33.46 5.68
C THR A 390 -25.00 -33.41 4.23
N VAL A 391 -24.18 -32.77 3.39
CA VAL A 391 -24.34 -32.78 1.94
C VAL A 391 -23.26 -33.67 1.33
N VAL A 392 -23.68 -34.57 0.44
CA VAL A 392 -22.77 -35.38 -0.35
C VAL A 392 -22.56 -34.69 -1.69
N VAL A 393 -21.30 -34.41 -2.02
CA VAL A 393 -20.92 -33.78 -3.28
C VAL A 393 -20.11 -34.77 -4.10
N GLN A 394 -20.51 -34.94 -5.36
CA GLN A 394 -19.81 -35.77 -6.33
C GLN A 394 -19.42 -34.92 -7.55
N LEU A 395 -18.18 -35.05 -7.97
CA LEU A 395 -17.63 -34.42 -9.16
C LEU A 395 -17.63 -35.42 -10.31
N LYS A 396 -18.13 -34.99 -11.48
CA LYS A 396 -18.11 -35.78 -12.71
C LYS A 396 -17.43 -34.99 -13.80
N ALA A 397 -16.42 -35.56 -14.44
CA ALA A 397 -15.82 -34.96 -15.62
C ALA A 397 -16.91 -34.75 -16.70
N ASP A 398 -16.98 -33.57 -17.28
CA ASP A 398 -17.97 -33.22 -18.30
C ASP A 398 -17.27 -32.41 -19.40
N GLU A 399 -17.02 -33.05 -20.53
CA GLU A 399 -16.31 -32.48 -21.68
C GLU A 399 -17.13 -31.39 -22.41
N PHE A 400 -18.41 -31.24 -22.07
CA PHE A 400 -19.31 -30.25 -22.67
C PHE A 400 -19.52 -29.01 -21.79
N LEU A 401 -18.88 -28.95 -20.61
CA LEU A 401 -18.85 -27.72 -19.82
C LEU A 401 -18.01 -26.67 -20.55
N ASP A 402 -18.59 -25.49 -20.72
CA ASP A 402 -17.85 -24.30 -21.13
C ASP A 402 -17.28 -23.62 -19.87
N PRO A 403 -15.99 -23.81 -19.54
CA PRO A 403 -15.38 -23.19 -18.37
C PRO A 403 -15.36 -21.66 -18.46
N ASP A 404 -15.57 -21.08 -19.65
CA ASP A 404 -15.57 -19.63 -19.84
C ASP A 404 -16.95 -18.99 -19.54
N GLN A 405 -18.02 -19.78 -19.44
CA GLN A 405 -19.38 -19.29 -19.21
C GLN A 405 -19.48 -18.48 -17.89
N ASP A 406 -18.96 -19.04 -16.80
CA ASP A 406 -19.00 -18.44 -15.46
C ASP A 406 -17.60 -18.06 -14.92
N ALA A 407 -16.58 -18.05 -15.79
CA ALA A 407 -15.21 -17.67 -15.44
C ALA A 407 -15.12 -16.29 -14.77
N HIS A 408 -16.01 -15.36 -15.15
CA HIS A 408 -16.11 -14.04 -14.55
C HIS A 408 -16.58 -14.06 -13.08
N LEU A 409 -17.37 -15.06 -12.67
CA LEU A 409 -17.79 -15.26 -11.27
C LEU A 409 -16.69 -15.98 -10.47
N TYR A 410 -16.07 -17.01 -11.06
CA TYR A 410 -14.94 -17.72 -10.46
C TYR A 410 -13.79 -16.75 -10.11
N ALA A 411 -13.54 -15.75 -10.97
CA ALA A 411 -12.57 -14.67 -10.75
C ALA A 411 -12.70 -13.95 -9.39
N HIS A 412 -13.90 -13.96 -8.81
CA HIS A 412 -14.22 -13.23 -7.60
C HIS A 412 -14.24 -14.08 -6.33
N ILE A 413 -14.10 -15.41 -6.41
CA ILE A 413 -14.13 -16.33 -5.24
C ILE A 413 -13.12 -15.91 -4.17
N ARG A 414 -11.86 -15.67 -4.56
CA ARG A 414 -10.77 -15.29 -3.62
C ARG A 414 -10.71 -13.79 -3.33
N THR A 415 -11.64 -13.00 -3.87
CA THR A 415 -11.67 -11.55 -3.64
C THR A 415 -12.46 -11.23 -2.39
N ARG A 416 -11.76 -10.95 -1.28
CA ARG A 416 -12.43 -10.48 -0.05
C ARG A 416 -12.90 -9.04 -0.21
N SER A 417 -14.22 -8.86 -0.29
CA SER A 417 -14.86 -7.56 -0.14
C SER A 417 -15.57 -7.49 1.20
N VAL A 418 -14.99 -6.78 2.17
CA VAL A 418 -15.70 -6.46 3.40
C VAL A 418 -16.46 -5.16 3.19
N ASN A 419 -17.79 -5.21 3.30
CA ASN A 419 -18.60 -3.99 3.33
C ASN A 419 -18.55 -3.35 4.72
N ARG A 420 -17.32 -3.12 5.23
CA ARG A 420 -17.10 -2.35 6.46
C ARG A 420 -17.07 -0.87 6.08
N LYS A 421 -18.24 -0.30 5.81
CA LYS A 421 -18.43 1.12 6.12
C LYS A 421 -18.62 1.19 7.64
N LEU A 422 -17.52 1.41 8.35
CA LEU A 422 -17.54 2.05 9.66
C LEU A 422 -17.27 3.53 9.44
#